data_AF-A0A090YMA5-F1
#
_entry.id   AF-A0A090YMA5-F1
#
_cell.length_a   1.000
_cell.length_b   1.000
_cell.length_c   1.000
_cell.angle_alpha   90.00
_cell.angle_beta   90.00
_cell.angle_gamma   90.00
#
_symmetry.space_group_name_H-M   'P 1'
#
loop_
_entity.id
_entity.type
_entity.pdbx_description
1 polymer ?
#
loop_
_entity_poly.entity_id
_entity_poly.type
_entity_poly.pdbx_seq_one_letter_code
_entity_poly.pdbx_strand_id
1 'polypeptide(L)'
;MKIEHIAIWVNDLELMRTFYTKYFNGTANSLYHNEVKQFESYFITFESGARLEIMRKKGIENEPNLNITGYAHMAFSVGSEEKVNELTKTLKEAGYAVLNGPRFTGDGYYESVISDPEGNQIEITI
;
A
#
# COMPACT_ATOMS: atom_id res chain seq x y z
N MET A 1 -14.32 16.31 9.91
CA MET A 1 -13.85 14.92 10.15
C MET A 1 -13.13 14.45 8.89
N LYS A 2 -12.06 13.67 9.02
CA LYS A 2 -11.26 13.15 7.89
C LYS A 2 -10.64 11.81 8.28
N ILE A 3 -10.25 10.98 7.31
CA ILE A 3 -9.42 9.81 7.57
C ILE A 3 -8.05 10.32 8.02
N GLU A 4 -7.58 9.85 9.18
CA GLU A 4 -6.25 10.20 9.70
C GLU A 4 -5.20 9.21 9.20
N HIS A 5 -5.50 7.92 9.32
CA HIS A 5 -4.68 6.85 8.78
C HIS A 5 -5.52 5.62 8.41
N ILE A 6 -4.90 4.74 7.63
CA ILE A 6 -5.31 3.36 7.39
C ILE A 6 -4.20 2.47 7.93
N ALA A 7 -4.53 1.33 8.52
CA ALA A 7 -3.54 0.41 9.07
C ALA A 7 -3.64 -0.97 8.40
N ILE A 8 -2.49 -1.57 8.10
CA ILE A 8 -2.38 -2.94 7.56
C ILE A 8 -1.42 -3.77 8.40
N TRP A 9 -1.77 -5.05 8.59
CA TRP A 9 -0.86 -6.02 9.18
C TRP A 9 0.11 -6.53 8.12
N VAL A 10 1.39 -6.61 8.48
CA VAL A 10 2.46 -7.09 7.61
C VAL A 10 3.40 -8.06 8.34
N ASN A 11 4.01 -8.96 7.58
CA ASN A 11 4.96 -9.96 8.07
C ASN A 11 6.39 -9.41 8.08
N ASP A 12 6.80 -8.74 7.00
CA ASP A 12 8.11 -8.10 6.84
C ASP A 12 7.96 -6.56 6.85
N LEU A 13 8.09 -6.00 8.05
CA LEU A 13 7.91 -4.58 8.29
C LEU A 13 8.91 -3.71 7.50
N GLU A 14 10.15 -4.17 7.31
CA GLU A 14 11.18 -3.38 6.61
C GLU A 14 11.03 -3.46 5.09
N LEU A 15 10.64 -4.62 4.57
CA LEU A 15 10.30 -4.77 3.14
C LEU A 15 9.14 -3.85 2.77
N MET A 16 8.08 -3.85 3.57
CA MET A 16 6.90 -3.02 3.36
C MET A 16 7.21 -1.53 3.49
N ARG A 17 8.00 -1.14 4.49
CA ARG A 17 8.49 0.25 4.62
C ARG A 17 9.26 0.67 3.38
N THR A 18 10.17 -0.17 2.90
CA THR A 18 10.99 0.11 1.71
C THR A 18 10.14 0.25 0.46
N PHE A 19 9.13 -0.61 0.28
CA PHE A 19 8.23 -0.57 -0.86
C PHE A 19 7.46 0.76 -0.94
N TYR A 20 6.73 1.13 0.10
CA TYR A 20 5.91 2.35 0.08
C TYR A 20 6.75 3.63 0.05
N THR A 21 7.92 3.64 0.70
CA THR A 21 8.80 4.82 0.66
C THR A 21 9.46 4.99 -0.71
N LYS A 22 9.81 3.90 -1.39
CA LYS A 22 10.46 3.93 -2.70
C LYS A 22 9.49 4.22 -3.85
N TYR A 23 8.35 3.55 -3.90
CA TYR A 23 7.47 3.58 -5.08
C TYR A 23 6.31 4.58 -4.97
N PHE A 24 5.90 4.93 -3.74
CA PHE A 24 4.80 5.85 -3.48
C PHE A 24 5.25 7.14 -2.81
N ASN A 25 6.56 7.44 -2.84
CA ASN A 25 7.17 8.62 -2.25
C ASN A 25 6.80 8.83 -0.77
N GLY A 26 6.51 7.74 -0.05
CA GLY A 26 6.20 7.79 1.37
C GLY A 26 7.43 8.16 2.22
N THR A 27 7.20 8.82 3.34
CA THR A 27 8.22 9.09 4.37
C THR A 27 7.84 8.35 5.65
N ALA A 28 8.66 7.38 6.05
CA ALA A 28 8.45 6.64 7.29
C ALA A 28 8.96 7.42 8.51
N ASN A 29 8.27 7.30 9.64
CA ASN A 29 8.76 7.77 10.93
C ASN A 29 9.84 6.82 11.52
N SER A 30 10.24 7.09 12.76
CA SER A 30 11.08 6.15 13.53
C SER A 30 10.26 4.93 13.97
N LEU A 31 10.91 3.76 14.03
CA LEU A 31 10.29 2.51 14.46
C LEU A 31 9.67 2.67 15.85
N TYR A 32 8.38 2.38 15.95
CA TYR A 32 7.74 2.14 17.24
C TYR A 32 7.86 0.65 17.57
N HIS A 33 8.32 0.34 18.77
CA HIS A 33 8.44 -1.04 19.25
C HIS A 33 7.91 -1.16 20.68
N ASN A 34 7.00 -2.12 20.89
CA ASN A 34 6.48 -2.52 22.18
C ASN A 34 6.86 -3.98 22.46
N GLU A 35 7.94 -4.15 23.23
CA GLU A 35 8.49 -5.47 23.57
C GLU A 35 7.48 -6.36 24.31
N VAL A 36 6.71 -5.79 25.26
CA VAL A 36 5.75 -6.56 26.07
C VAL A 36 4.62 -7.12 25.19
N LYS A 37 4.14 -6.32 24.23
CA LYS A 37 3.07 -6.72 23.31
C LYS A 37 3.58 -7.44 22.05
N GLN A 38 4.89 -7.51 21.87
CA GLN A 38 5.55 -8.04 20.67
C GLN A 38 5.01 -7.37 19.40
N PHE A 39 4.89 -6.04 19.44
CA PHE A 39 4.27 -5.22 18.40
C PHE A 39 5.25 -4.16 17.91
N GLU A 40 5.29 -3.97 16.60
CA GLU A 40 6.13 -2.99 15.92
C GLU A 40 5.32 -2.28 14.84
N SER A 41 5.56 -0.98 14.63
CA SER A 41 4.92 -0.26 13.51
C SER A 41 5.72 0.93 13.00
N TYR A 42 5.43 1.29 11.76
CA TYR A 42 5.78 2.58 11.16
C TYR A 42 4.52 3.30 10.70
N PHE A 43 4.52 4.63 10.81
CA PHE A 43 3.66 5.48 10.02
C PHE A 43 4.41 5.98 8.80
N ILE A 44 3.78 5.84 7.64
CA ILE A 44 4.24 6.34 6.35
C ILE A 44 3.36 7.53 5.97
N THR A 45 3.98 8.70 5.84
CA THR A 45 3.33 9.95 5.44
C THR A 45 3.57 10.20 3.95
N PHE A 46 2.51 10.53 3.22
CA PHE A 46 2.54 10.91 1.81
C PHE A 46 2.46 12.43 1.66
N GLU A 47 2.43 12.93 0.42
CA GLU A 47 2.38 14.38 0.13
C GLU A 47 1.27 15.11 0.90
N SER A 48 0.08 14.48 1.00
CA SER A 48 -1.02 14.99 1.81
C SER A 48 -2.00 13.87 2.18
N GLY A 49 -3.00 14.20 3.01
CA GLY A 49 -4.11 13.29 3.31
C GLY A 49 -3.82 12.32 4.47
N ALA A 50 -4.31 11.09 4.32
CA ALA A 50 -4.17 10.04 5.32
C ALA A 50 -2.76 9.43 5.33
N ARG A 51 -2.33 8.92 6.47
CA ARG A 51 -1.08 8.15 6.61
C ARG A 51 -1.36 6.65 6.48
N LEU A 52 -0.34 5.87 6.13
CA LEU A 52 -0.40 4.42 6.20
C LEU A 52 0.36 3.95 7.45
N GLU A 53 -0.31 3.23 8.34
CA GLU A 53 0.35 2.47 9.40
C GLU A 53 0.61 1.04 8.89
N ILE A 54 1.88 0.69 8.73
CA ILE A 54 2.29 -0.71 8.57
C ILE A 54 2.67 -1.24 9.94
N MET A 55 2.10 -2.36 10.33
CA MET A 55 2.29 -2.89 11.68
C MET A 55 2.46 -4.41 11.67
N ARG A 56 3.24 -4.90 12.61
CA ARG A 56 3.51 -6.32 12.80
C ARG A 56 3.32 -6.70 14.25
N LYS A 57 2.80 -7.90 14.48
CA LYS A 57 2.71 -8.49 15.81
C LYS A 57 2.95 -9.99 15.74
N LYS A 58 3.71 -10.52 16.71
CA LYS A 58 3.90 -11.97 16.85
C LYS A 58 2.55 -12.69 16.90
N GLY A 59 2.38 -13.73 16.09
CA GLY A 59 1.17 -14.54 15.99
C GLY A 59 0.12 -14.02 14.99
N ILE A 60 0.41 -12.97 14.23
CA ILE A 60 -0.36 -12.57 13.03
C ILE A 60 0.52 -12.86 11.82
N GLU A 61 0.27 -13.99 11.17
CA GLU A 61 1.14 -14.53 10.10
C GLU A 61 0.34 -14.96 8.86
N ASN A 62 -0.99 -14.82 8.88
CA ASN A 62 -1.84 -15.18 7.75
C ASN A 62 -1.64 -14.19 6.61
N GLU A 63 -1.58 -14.71 5.39
CA GLU A 63 -1.61 -13.89 4.18
C GLU A 63 -2.97 -13.17 4.03
N PRO A 64 -3.01 -11.99 3.36
CA PRO A 64 -4.25 -11.30 3.06
C PRO A 64 -5.22 -12.18 2.26
N ASN A 65 -6.47 -12.28 2.73
CA ASN A 65 -7.54 -12.92 1.97
C ASN A 65 -8.39 -11.84 1.27
N LEU A 66 -8.30 -11.79 -0.05
CA LEU A 66 -8.95 -10.77 -0.87
C LEU A 66 -10.45 -11.01 -1.09
N ASN A 67 -10.99 -12.17 -0.71
CA ASN A 67 -12.38 -12.58 -0.95
C ASN A 67 -13.19 -12.69 0.35
N ILE A 68 -13.00 -11.75 1.28
CA ILE A 68 -13.78 -11.65 2.52
C ILE A 68 -14.45 -10.28 2.62
N THR A 69 -15.56 -10.20 3.38
CA THR A 69 -16.16 -8.91 3.71
C THR A 69 -15.24 -8.12 4.63
N GLY A 70 -14.95 -6.86 4.28
CA GLY A 70 -14.08 -6.01 5.09
C GLY A 70 -13.25 -5.05 4.24
N TYR A 71 -12.03 -4.78 4.69
CA TYR A 71 -11.05 -3.97 3.96
C TYR A 71 -10.65 -4.67 2.65
N ALA A 72 -10.71 -3.96 1.52
CA ALA A 72 -10.49 -4.53 0.20
C ALA A 72 -9.16 -4.09 -0.42
N HIS A 73 -8.94 -2.79 -0.51
CA HIS A 73 -7.75 -2.18 -1.12
C HIS A 73 -7.56 -0.73 -0.63
N MET A 74 -6.46 -0.11 -1.01
CA MET A 74 -6.25 1.34 -0.99
C MET A 74 -5.93 1.87 -2.38
N ALA A 75 -6.24 3.14 -2.63
CA ALA A 75 -5.93 3.82 -3.88
C ALA A 75 -4.96 4.98 -3.65
N PHE A 76 -3.98 5.13 -4.54
CA PHE A 76 -3.06 6.27 -4.61
C PHE A 76 -3.32 7.06 -5.88
N SER A 77 -3.70 8.33 -5.71
CA SER A 77 -3.77 9.31 -6.79
C SER A 77 -2.35 9.79 -7.13
N VAL A 78 -1.98 9.70 -8.41
CA VAL A 78 -0.69 10.16 -8.93
C VAL A 78 -0.82 11.39 -9.83
N GLY A 79 -2.06 11.81 -10.16
CA GLY A 79 -2.37 13.09 -10.79
C GLY A 79 -2.47 13.10 -12.32
N SER A 80 -2.10 12.02 -13.02
CA SER A 80 -2.32 11.91 -14.49
C SER A 80 -2.27 10.48 -15.00
N GLU A 81 -2.86 10.22 -16.18
CA GLU A 81 -2.82 8.92 -16.87
C GLU A 81 -1.38 8.47 -17.15
N GLU A 82 -0.51 9.41 -17.54
CA GLU A 82 0.90 9.13 -17.84
C GLU A 82 1.62 8.60 -16.61
N LYS A 83 1.37 9.19 -15.44
CA LYS A 83 1.97 8.75 -14.18
C LYS A 83 1.43 7.40 -13.72
N VAL A 84 0.14 7.13 -13.95
CA VAL A 84 -0.44 5.78 -13.71
C VAL A 84 0.32 4.75 -14.55
N ASN A 85 0.50 5.02 -15.85
CA ASN A 85 1.22 4.13 -16.76
C ASN A 85 2.69 3.93 -16.35
N GLU A 86 3.40 5.02 -16.02
CA GLU A 86 4.80 5.00 -15.64
C GLU A 86 5.05 4.21 -14.35
N LEU A 87 4.27 4.49 -13.29
CA LEU A 87 4.44 3.80 -12.01
C LEU A 87 4.10 2.31 -12.14
N THR A 88 3.03 1.98 -12.87
CA THR A 88 2.64 0.58 -13.14
C THR A 88 3.75 -0.18 -13.85
N LYS A 89 4.34 0.42 -14.89
CA LYS A 89 5.47 -0.17 -15.63
C LYS A 89 6.68 -0.36 -14.72
N THR A 90 7.02 0.67 -13.93
CA THR A 90 8.15 0.62 -12.98
C THR A 90 7.99 -0.51 -11.96
N LEU A 91 6.79 -0.67 -11.40
CA LEU A 91 6.50 -1.75 -10.45
C LEU A 91 6.57 -3.13 -11.11
N LYS A 92 6.04 -3.27 -12.32
CA LYS A 92 6.13 -4.52 -13.10
C LYS A 92 7.58 -4.91 -13.38
N GLU A 93 8.41 -3.95 -13.81
CA GLU A 93 9.83 -4.16 -14.08
C GLU A 93 10.64 -4.48 -12.81
N ALA A 94 10.19 -3.97 -11.65
CA ALA A 94 10.73 -4.32 -10.35
C ALA A 94 10.28 -5.70 -9.83
N GLY A 95 9.40 -6.39 -10.55
CA GLY A 95 8.94 -7.75 -10.23
C GLY A 95 7.64 -7.83 -9.41
N TYR A 96 6.96 -6.71 -9.17
CA TYR A 96 5.67 -6.72 -8.48
C TYR A 96 4.52 -7.14 -9.42
N ALA A 97 3.53 -7.83 -8.87
CA ALA A 97 2.41 -8.33 -9.66
C ALA A 97 1.48 -7.18 -10.08
N VAL A 98 1.25 -7.05 -11.39
CA VAL A 98 0.18 -6.22 -11.95
C VAL A 98 -1.06 -7.10 -12.08
N LEU A 99 -2.05 -6.87 -11.22
CA LEU A 99 -3.29 -7.63 -11.18
C LEU A 99 -4.24 -7.17 -12.29
N ASN A 100 -4.24 -5.86 -12.59
CA ASN A 100 -4.96 -5.29 -13.71
C ASN A 100 -4.21 -4.09 -14.27
N GLY A 101 -4.04 -4.04 -15.60
CA GLY A 101 -3.29 -2.97 -16.26
C GLY A 101 -4.03 -1.62 -16.26
N PRO A 102 -3.34 -0.53 -16.68
CA PRO A 102 -3.94 0.78 -16.85
C PRO A 102 -5.14 0.75 -17.80
N ARG A 103 -6.30 1.21 -17.34
CA ARG A 103 -7.56 1.20 -18.09
C ARG A 103 -8.55 2.20 -17.52
N PHE A 104 -9.56 2.54 -18.32
CA PHE A 104 -10.78 3.15 -17.79
C PHE A 104 -11.68 2.09 -17.14
N THR A 105 -12.19 2.38 -15.96
CA THR A 105 -13.17 1.57 -15.25
C THR A 105 -14.60 1.95 -15.65
N GLY A 106 -15.57 1.09 -15.30
CA GLY A 106 -16.99 1.34 -15.57
C GLY A 106 -17.57 2.52 -14.77
N ASP A 107 -16.92 2.92 -13.69
CA ASP A 107 -17.28 4.05 -12.82
C ASP A 107 -16.44 5.32 -13.08
N GLY A 108 -15.56 5.31 -14.09
CA GLY A 108 -14.96 6.52 -14.66
C GLY A 108 -13.56 6.87 -14.16
N TYR A 109 -12.88 5.98 -13.45
CA TYR A 109 -11.47 6.14 -13.09
C TYR A 109 -10.55 5.66 -14.21
N TYR A 110 -9.40 6.31 -14.37
CA TYR A 110 -8.27 5.72 -15.08
C TYR A 110 -7.30 5.19 -14.05
N GLU A 111 -7.16 3.86 -14.00
CA GLU A 111 -6.40 3.20 -12.93
C GLU A 111 -5.65 1.97 -13.43
N SER A 112 -4.70 1.52 -12.61
CA SER A 112 -4.19 0.15 -12.61
C SER A 112 -4.32 -0.46 -11.22
N VAL A 113 -4.25 -1.79 -11.12
CA VAL A 113 -4.26 -2.52 -9.85
C VAL A 113 -2.98 -3.36 -9.75
N ILE A 114 -2.24 -3.16 -8.67
CA ILE A 114 -1.01 -3.90 -8.35
C ILE A 114 -1.11 -4.57 -6.99
N SER A 115 -0.26 -5.57 -6.78
CA SER A 115 -0.01 -6.15 -5.46
C SER A 115 1.22 -5.48 -4.84
N ASP A 116 1.12 -5.13 -3.56
CA ASP A 116 2.31 -4.90 -2.75
C ASP A 116 3.11 -6.21 -2.51
N PRO A 117 4.27 -6.18 -1.82
CA PRO A 117 5.08 -7.37 -1.58
C PRO A 117 4.37 -8.52 -0.86
N GLU A 118 3.29 -8.24 -0.12
CA GLU A 118 2.59 -9.21 0.73
C GLU A 118 1.17 -9.53 0.24
N GLY A 119 0.80 -9.10 -0.96
CA GLY A 119 -0.48 -9.46 -1.56
C GLY A 119 -1.60 -8.43 -1.38
N ASN A 120 -1.36 -7.31 -0.69
CA ASN A 120 -2.40 -6.28 -0.55
C ASN A 120 -2.60 -5.55 -1.88
N GLN A 121 -3.87 -5.32 -2.23
CA GLN A 121 -4.21 -4.64 -3.47
C GLN A 121 -4.07 -3.13 -3.32
N ILE A 122 -3.42 -2.53 -4.31
CA ILE A 122 -3.27 -1.10 -4.45
C ILE A 122 -3.76 -0.68 -5.82
N GLU A 123 -4.70 0.25 -5.84
CA GLU A 123 -5.08 0.98 -7.04
C GLU A 123 -4.14 2.18 -7.23
N ILE A 124 -3.62 2.36 -8.44
CA ILE A 124 -2.89 3.57 -8.84
C ILE A 124 -3.80 4.31 -9.80
N THR A 125 -4.26 5.50 -9.41
CA THR A 125 -5.30 6.27 -10.10
C THR A 125 -4.90 7.73 -10.28
N ILE A 126 -5.75 8.53 -10.91
CA ILE A 126 -5.51 9.97 -11.14
C ILE A 126 -5.81 10.76 -9.88
#